data_AF-A0A8J3D437-F1
#
_entry.id   AF-A0A8J3D437-F1
#
_cell.length_a   1.000
_cell.length_b   1.000
_cell.length_c   1.000
_cell.angle_alpha   90.00
_cell.angle_beta   90.00
_cell.angle_gamma   90.00
#
_symmetry.space_group_name_H-M   'P 1'
#
loop_
_entity.id
_entity.type
_entity.pdbx_description
1 polymer ?
#
loop_
_entity_poly.entity_id
_entity_poly.type
_entity_poly.pdbx_seq_one_letter_code
_entity_poly.pdbx_strand_id
1 'polypeptide(L)' 'MTDEEGRPVDFFNVAMFGHGCQGAYKDTGESYTSTICYIQGIPCVAAEHHFGGIVVEGV' A
#
# COMPACT_ATOMS: atom_id res chain seq x y z
N MET A 1 -6.29 -3.21 -3.48
CA MET A 1 -6.31 -3.57 -2.05
C MET A 1 -7.30 -2.66 -1.36
N THR A 2 -7.70 -2.95 -0.13
CA THR A 2 -8.56 -2.05 0.66
C THR A 2 -7.97 -1.75 2.03
N ASP A 3 -8.47 -0.69 2.68
CA ASP A 3 -8.33 -0.50 4.12
C ASP A 3 -9.29 -1.44 4.90
N GLU A 4 -9.35 -1.25 6.22
CA GLU A 4 -10.22 -2.01 7.12
C GLU A 4 -11.72 -1.77 6.89
N GLU A 5 -12.08 -0.60 6.34
CA GLU A 5 -13.46 -0.22 6.02
C GLU A 5 -13.87 -0.65 4.60
N GLY A 6 -12.95 -1.27 3.84
CA GLY A 6 -13.19 -1.70 2.46
C GLY A 6 -12.95 -0.60 1.42
N ARG A 7 -12.40 0.55 1.80
CA ARG A 7 -12.06 1.63 0.87
C ARG A 7 -10.83 1.26 0.03
N PRO A 8 -10.84 1.51 -1.29
CA PRO A 8 -9.76 1.07 -2.17
C PRO A 8 -8.47 1.87 -1.94
N VAL A 9 -7.37 1.16 -1.70
CA VAL A 9 -6.02 1.72 -1.54
C VAL A 9 -5.06 1.17 -2.58
N ASP A 10 -4.10 1.99 -3.00
CA ASP A 10 -2.95 1.63 -3.82
C ASP A 10 -1.65 2.05 -3.14
N PHE A 11 -0.56 1.32 -3.39
CA PHE A 11 0.75 1.61 -2.83
C PHE A 11 1.77 1.86 -3.93
N PHE A 12 2.66 2.83 -3.69
CA PHE A 12 3.65 3.26 -4.66
C PHE A 12 4.92 3.78 -3.97
N ASN A 13 6.01 3.83 -4.73
CA ASN A 13 7.26 4.44 -4.28
C ASN A 13 7.20 5.96 -4.40
N VAL A 14 7.73 6.67 -3.41
CA VAL A 14 7.67 8.15 -3.32
C VAL A 14 8.99 8.84 -3.67
N ALA A 15 10.10 8.13 -3.61
CA ALA A 15 11.41 8.69 -3.87
C ALA A 15 11.96 8.24 -5.24
N MET A 16 12.78 9.13 -5.81
CA MET A 16 13.58 8.83 -7.00
C MET A 16 14.44 7.58 -6.71
N PHE A 17 14.54 6.67 -7.70
CA PHE A 17 15.13 5.32 -7.57
C PHE A 17 14.24 4.23 -6.96
N GLY A 18 12.93 4.47 -6.82
CA GLY A 18 11.99 3.42 -6.41
C GLY A 18 12.00 3.14 -4.92
N HIS A 19 12.38 4.15 -4.12
CA HIS A 19 12.43 4.08 -2.66
C HIS A 19 11.16 4.64 -2.00
N GLY A 20 10.92 4.25 -0.75
CA GLY A 20 9.75 4.57 0.04
C GLY A 20 8.52 3.74 -0.33
N CYS A 21 7.57 3.65 0.60
CA CYS A 21 6.27 3.02 0.41
C CYS A 21 5.20 3.95 0.96
N GLN A 22 4.32 4.45 0.09
CA GLN A 22 3.20 5.32 0.45
C GLN A 22 1.92 4.74 -0.12
N GLY A 23 0.89 4.68 0.72
CA GLY A 23 -0.47 4.37 0.26
C GLY A 23 -1.21 5.63 -0.16
N ALA A 24 -2.17 5.50 -1.07
CA ALA A 24 -3.21 6.50 -1.31
C ALA A 24 -4.56 5.84 -1.60
N TYR A 25 -5.63 6.51 -1.19
CA TYR A 25 -7.00 6.13 -1.54
C TYR A 25 -7.24 6.35 -3.04
N LYS A 26 -7.73 5.33 -3.73
CA LYS A 26 -7.90 5.37 -5.20
C LYS A 26 -9.01 6.32 -5.65
N ASP A 27 -9.98 6.55 -4.78
CA ASP A 27 -11.14 7.41 -4.98
C ASP A 27 -10.80 8.89 -4.85
N THR A 28 -9.98 9.26 -3.85
CA THR A 28 -9.71 10.68 -3.54
C THR A 28 -8.27 11.12 -3.83
N GLY A 29 -7.33 10.18 -3.92
CA GLY A 29 -5.89 10.47 -3.93
C GLY A 29 -5.35 10.92 -2.56
N GLU A 30 -6.17 10.88 -1.50
CA GLU A 30 -5.72 11.21 -0.15
C GLU A 30 -4.69 10.19 0.33
N SER A 31 -3.65 10.68 1.02
CA SER A 31 -2.59 9.83 1.57
C SER A 31 -3.14 8.82 2.57
N TYR A 32 -2.87 7.54 2.31
CA TYR A 32 -3.13 6.46 3.23
C TYR A 32 -1.87 6.21 4.07
N THR A 33 -1.97 6.45 5.38
CA THR A 33 -0.81 6.48 6.29
C THR A 33 -0.42 5.11 6.86
N SER A 34 -1.26 4.09 6.66
CA SER A 34 -1.00 2.72 7.11
C SER A 34 -0.34 1.89 5.99
N THR A 35 0.45 0.90 6.39
CA THR A 35 0.97 -0.14 5.50
C THR A 35 0.10 -1.40 5.49
N ILE A 36 -0.85 -1.48 6.42
CA ILE A 36 -1.81 -2.60 6.51
C ILE A 36 -2.84 -2.44 5.40
N CYS A 37 -3.19 -3.52 4.76
CA CYS A 37 -4.18 -3.58 3.71
C CYS A 37 -4.99 -4.86 3.79
N TYR A 38 -5.98 -4.99 2.92
CA TYR A 38 -6.75 -6.21 2.76
C TYR A 38 -6.87 -6.60 1.28
N ILE A 39 -6.69 -7.90 1.00
CA ILE A 39 -6.95 -8.52 -0.30
C ILE A 39 -8.08 -9.52 -0.07
N GLN A 40 -9.26 -9.24 -0.64
CA GLN A 40 -10.45 -10.08 -0.46
C GLN A 40 -10.80 -10.32 1.03
N GLY A 41 -10.54 -9.32 1.90
CA GLY A 41 -10.76 -9.42 3.35
C GLY A 41 -9.62 -10.10 4.13
N ILE A 42 -8.57 -10.60 3.46
CA ILE A 42 -7.39 -11.17 4.11
C ILE A 42 -6.39 -10.05 4.40
N PRO A 43 -5.91 -9.90 5.64
CA PRO A 43 -4.93 -8.88 5.98
C PRO A 43 -3.63 -9.06 5.18
N CYS A 44 -3.08 -7.93 4.74
CA CYS A 44 -1.80 -7.84 4.07
C CYS A 44 -0.98 -6.67 4.62
N VAL A 45 0.32 -6.70 4.37
CA VAL A 45 1.24 -5.60 4.65
C VAL A 45 1.96 -5.22 3.36
N ALA A 46 1.90 -3.94 3.02
CA ALA A 46 2.67 -3.36 1.93
C ALA A 46 3.98 -2.77 2.47
N ALA A 47 5.09 -3.13 1.84
CA ALA A 47 6.41 -2.65 2.21
C ALA A 47 7.28 -2.39 0.98
N GLU A 48 8.27 -1.52 1.15
CA GLU A 48 9.31 -1.32 0.14
C GLU A 48 10.21 -2.56 0.07
N HIS A 49 10.50 -3.02 -1.14
CA HIS A 49 11.46 -4.11 -1.36
C HIS A 49 12.90 -3.59 -1.44
N HIS A 50 13.88 -4.43 -1.09
CA HIS A 50 15.29 -4.04 -0.97
C HIS A 50 15.92 -3.45 -2.26
N PHE A 51 15.35 -3.74 -3.43
CA PHE A 51 15.80 -3.24 -4.74
C PHE A 51 14.79 -2.28 -5.39
N GLY A 52 13.90 -1.69 -4.59
CA GLY A 52 12.79 -0.86 -5.05
C GLY A 52 11.57 -1.65 -5.47
N GLY A 53 10.46 -0.94 -5.64
CA GLY A 53 9.14 -1.53 -5.82
C GLY A 53 8.40 -1.75 -4.50
N ILE A 54 7.12 -2.11 -4.60
CA ILE A 54 6.26 -2.42 -3.46
C ILE A 54 5.96 -3.91 -3.45
N VAL A 55 6.23 -4.56 -2.33
CA VAL A 55 5.81 -5.93 -2.06
C VAL A 55 4.61 -5.89 -1.14
N VAL A 56 3.64 -6.75 -1.43
CA VAL A 56 2.44 -6.95 -0.61
C VAL A 56 2.44 -8.40 -0.16
N GLU A 57 2.55 -8.61 1.15
CA GLU A 57 2.59 -9.93 1.76
C GLU A 57 1.30 -10.18 2.54
N GLY A 58 0.72 -11.37 2.42
CA GLY A 58 -0.40 -11.79 3.26
C GLY A 58 0.08 -12.17 4.66
N VAL A 59 -0.72 -11.84 5.68
CA VAL A 59 -0.45 -12.15 7.09
C VAL A 59 -1.17 -13.43 7.51
#